data_AF-A0A191V4Z4-F1
#
_entry.id   AF-A0A191V4Z4-F1
#
_cell.length_a   1.000
_cell.length_b   1.000
_cell.length_c   1.000
_cell.angle_alpha   90.00
_cell.angle_beta   90.00
_cell.angle_gamma   90.00
#
_symmetry.space_group_name_H-M   'P 1'
#
loop_
_entity.id
_entity.type
_entity.pdbx_description
1 polymer ?
#
loop_
_entity_poly.entity_id
_entity_poly.type
_entity_poly.pdbx_seq_one_letter_code
_entity_poly.pdbx_strand_id
1 'polypeptide(L)' 'MSERAAPFYCPYCGDEDLRPHEEGHGAWECAACNRAFQLKFLGLLTRGLQPNSTGGEPI' A
#
# COMPACT_ATOMS: atom_id res chain seq x y z
N MET A 1 15.25 -3.53 -5.51
CA MET A 1 14.44 -2.85 -4.48
C MET A 1 13.51 -3.89 -3.88
N SER A 2 13.47 -4.04 -2.56
CA SER A 2 12.57 -5.04 -1.94
C SER A 2 11.12 -4.60 -2.18
N GLU A 3 10.37 -5.38 -2.94
CA GLU A 3 8.94 -5.17 -3.24
C GLU A 3 8.03 -5.43 -2.01
N ARG A 4 8.61 -5.53 -0.82
CA ARG A 4 7.94 -5.86 0.44
C ARG A 4 7.69 -4.60 1.25
N ALA A 5 6.73 -3.78 0.82
CA ALA A 5 6.19 -2.76 1.70
C ALA A 5 5.35 -3.45 2.78
N ALA A 6 5.73 -3.26 4.05
CA ALA A 6 4.91 -3.70 5.17
C ALA A 6 3.78 -2.66 5.40
N PRO A 7 2.53 -3.10 5.59
CA PRO A 7 1.50 -2.23 6.15
C PRO A 7 1.89 -1.84 7.59
N PHE A 8 1.60 -0.61 7.99
CA PHE A 8 1.79 -0.16 9.37
C PHE A 8 0.54 -0.41 10.22
N TYR A 9 -0.66 -0.38 9.62
CA TYR A 9 -1.93 -0.52 10.33
C TYR A 9 -2.84 -1.55 9.69
N CYS A 10 -3.52 -2.35 10.51
CA CYS A 10 -4.52 -3.30 10.07
C CYS A 10 -5.69 -2.56 9.42
N PRO A 11 -6.06 -2.85 8.17
CA PRO A 11 -7.16 -2.15 7.49
C PRO A 11 -8.54 -2.41 8.13
N TYR A 12 -8.64 -3.39 9.04
CA TYR A 12 -9.89 -3.77 9.68
C TYR A 12 -10.05 -3.26 11.12
N CYS A 13 -8.97 -3.11 11.89
CA CYS A 13 -9.05 -2.69 13.30
C CYS A 13 -8.12 -1.55 13.69
N GLY A 14 -7.19 -1.15 12.82
CA GLY A 14 -6.23 -0.07 13.10
C GLY A 14 -5.07 -0.44 14.00
N ASP A 15 -4.96 -1.70 14.43
CA ASP A 15 -3.83 -2.20 15.23
C ASP A 15 -2.54 -2.37 14.38
N GLU A 16 -1.39 -2.39 15.03
CA GLU A 16 -0.05 -2.44 14.43
C GLU A 16 0.60 -3.84 14.56
N ASP A 17 0.01 -4.80 15.29
CA ASP A 17 0.52 -6.19 15.40
C ASP A 17 0.23 -7.00 14.12
N LEU A 18 0.93 -6.63 13.05
CA LEU A 18 0.87 -7.23 11.72
C LEU A 18 2.08 -8.12 11.46
N ARG A 19 1.82 -9.33 10.96
CA ARG A 19 2.85 -10.34 10.66
C ARG A 19 2.68 -10.89 9.25
N PRO A 20 3.77 -11.26 8.55
CA PRO A 20 3.66 -11.95 7.26
C PRO A 20 2.93 -13.28 7.44
N HIS A 21 1.98 -13.57 6.54
CA HIS A 21 1.22 -14.82 6.55
C HIS A 21 1.81 -15.82 5.53
N GLU A 22 1.74 -17.12 5.84
CA GLU A 22 2.41 -18.18 5.05
C GLU A 22 1.79 -18.41 3.67
N GLU A 23 0.57 -17.93 3.44
CA GLU A 23 -0.20 -18.14 2.20
C GLU A 23 0.41 -17.45 0.96
N GLY A 24 1.43 -16.59 1.13
CA GLY A 24 2.31 -16.19 0.04
C GLY A 24 2.78 -14.74 0.07
N HIS A 25 3.32 -14.29 -1.06
CA HIS A 25 3.87 -12.94 -1.19
C HIS A 25 2.81 -11.87 -0.92
N GLY A 26 3.14 -10.92 -0.03
CA GLY A 26 2.24 -9.83 0.33
C GLY A 26 1.07 -10.25 1.21
N ALA A 27 1.01 -11.50 1.70
CA ALA A 27 0.03 -11.93 2.67
C ALA A 27 0.42 -11.48 4.09
N TRP A 28 -0.55 -11.01 4.85
CA TRP A 28 -0.40 -10.46 6.20
C TRP A 28 -1.54 -10.93 7.08
N GLU A 29 -1.26 -11.09 8.37
CA GLU A 29 -2.24 -11.35 9.41
C GLU A 29 -2.13 -10.30 10.52
N CYS A 30 -3.26 -9.97 11.14
CA CYS A 30 -3.32 -9.13 12.33
C CYS A 30 -3.60 -9.99 13.57
N ALA A 31 -2.69 -9.99 14.54
CA ALA A 31 -2.85 -10.78 15.77
C ALA A 31 -3.94 -10.22 16.70
N ALA A 32 -4.21 -8.91 16.65
CA ALA A 32 -5.23 -8.27 17.49
C ALA A 32 -6.66 -8.66 17.11
N CYS A 33 -6.94 -8.84 15.80
CA CYS A 33 -8.28 -9.16 15.32
C CYS A 33 -8.39 -10.48 14.54
N ASN A 34 -7.31 -11.25 14.46
CA ASN A 34 -7.23 -12.57 13.79
C ASN A 34 -7.73 -12.56 12.33
N ARG A 35 -7.41 -11.50 11.56
CA ARG A 35 -7.77 -11.40 10.13
C ARG A 35 -6.52 -11.47 9.26
N ALA A 36 -6.57 -12.32 8.24
CA ALA A 36 -5.59 -12.38 7.17
C ALA A 36 -6.05 -11.57 5.95
N PHE A 37 -5.11 -10.98 5.22
CA PHE A 37 -5.34 -10.20 4.00
C PHE A 37 -4.09 -10.19 3.10
N GLN A 38 -4.24 -9.82 1.84
CA GLN A 38 -3.13 -9.73 0.88
C GLN A 38 -3.01 -8.33 0.29
N LEU A 39 -1.79 -7.81 0.24
CA LEU A 39 -1.44 -6.55 -0.43
C LEU A 39 -0.85 -6.83 -1.81
N LYS A 40 -1.18 -5.96 -2.76
CA LYS A 40 -0.66 -6.03 -4.13
C LYS A 40 -0.23 -4.64 -4.59
N PHE A 41 1.02 -4.52 -5.02
CA PHE A 41 1.47 -3.33 -5.75
C PHE A 41 0.89 -3.37 -7.17
N LEU A 42 0.17 -2.31 -7.56
CA LEU A 42 -0.48 -2.21 -8.86
C LEU A 42 0.36 -1.46 -9.91
N GLY A 43 1.47 -0.83 -9.52
CA GLY A 43 2.22 0.09 -10.36
C GLY A 43 1.93 1.56 -10.04
N LEU A 44 2.51 2.45 -10.84
CA LEU A 44 2.27 3.89 -10.74
C LEU A 44 1.00 4.26 -11.50
N LEU A 45 0.11 5.04 -10.87
CA LEU A 45 -1.11 5.51 -11.51
C LEU A 45 -0.80 6.67 -12.47
N THR A 46 -1.37 6.62 -13.69
CA THR A 46 -1.16 7.63 -14.75
C THR A 46 -1.55 9.05 -14.36
N ARG A 47 -2.50 9.20 -13.42
CA ARG A 47 -2.87 10.52 -12.86
C ARG A 47 -1.69 11.25 -12.21
N GLY A 48 -0.76 10.52 -11.58
CA GLY A 48 0.42 11.12 -10.95
C GLY A 48 1.50 11.55 -11.94
N LEU A 49 1.37 11.19 -13.22
CA LEU A 49 2.33 11.52 -14.28
C LEU A 49 1.92 12.73 -15.11
N GLN A 50 0.71 13.30 -14.94
CA GLN A 50 0.32 14.48 -15.71
C GLN A 50 1.08 15.71 -15.20
N PRO A 51 1.91 16.36 -16.04
CA PRO A 51 2.44 17.68 -15.69
C PRO A 51 1.26 18.64 -15.58
N ASN A 52 1.23 19.46 -14.53
CA ASN A 52 0.29 20.57 -14.40
C ASN A 52 0.53 21.57 -15.55
N SER A 53 -0.18 21.41 -16.66
CA SER A 53 -0.15 22.34 -17.79
C SER A 53 -0.96 23.61 -17.52
N THR A 54 -0.83 24.20 -16.33
CA THR A 54 -1.52 25.44 -15.97
C THR A 54 -0.51 26.41 -15.39
N GLY A 55 -0.17 27.45 -16.15
CA GLY A 55 0.52 28.64 -15.65
C GLY A 55 1.83 28.96 -16.35
N GLY A 56 1.73 29.54 -17.54
CA GLY A 56 2.87 30.14 -18.24
C GLY A 56 2.38 31.02 -19.37
N GLU A 57 1.56 32.04 -19.06
CA GLU A 57 1.30 33.12 -20.00
C GLU A 57 2.59 33.95 -20.12
N PRO A 58 3.19 34.08 -21.32
CA PRO A 58 4.36 34.93 -21.48
C PRO A 58 3.93 36.40 -21.38
N ILE A 59 4.60 37.14 -20.50
CA ILE A 59 4.56 38.61 -20.44
C ILE A 59 5.29 39.23 -21.63
#